data_AF-A0A1V5JRS4-F1
#
_entry.id   AF-A0A1V5JRS4-F1
#
_cell.length_a   1.000
_cell.length_b   1.000
_cell.length_c   1.000
_cell.angle_alpha   90.00
_cell.angle_beta   90.00
_cell.angle_gamma   90.00
#
_symmetry.space_group_name_H-M   'P 1'
#
loop_
_entity.id
_entity.type
_entity.pdbx_description
1 polymer ?
#
loop_
_entity_poly.entity_id
_entity_poly.type
_entity_poly.pdbx_seq_one_letter_code
_entity_poly.pdbx_strand_id
1 'polypeptide(L)'
;MPRVLGPDGKDQELVKLLPTPADLFLRRFIPAPLRSLFSARERRYRMASFSRDLPLEVPHLSGCCLMVRSEAFERVGLFDERFFLYMEDIDLCRRLGEISPLLYLPWASVTHGFDRLSYRSLHGLLLHLSSAWKYFHKWGWRRDPLRDEANQRATDQDQRRLSTLL
;
A
#
# COMPACT_ATOMS: atom_id res chain seq x y z
N MET A 1 7.31 7.78 4.68
CA MET A 1 6.27 7.58 5.71
C MET A 1 6.94 7.12 6.99
N PRO A 2 6.65 7.76 8.14
CA PRO A 2 7.07 7.26 9.46
C PRO A 2 6.37 5.94 9.83
N ARG A 3 6.78 5.32 10.94
CA ARG A 3 6.01 4.26 11.61
C ARG A 3 4.64 4.80 12.02
N VAL A 4 3.59 4.02 11.79
CA VAL A 4 2.21 4.45 12.09
C VAL A 4 1.67 3.61 13.21
N LEU A 5 1.42 4.24 14.35
CA LEU A 5 0.93 3.60 15.55
C LEU A 5 -0.58 3.85 15.71
N GLY A 6 -1.30 2.86 16.20
CA GLY A 6 -2.66 3.04 16.70
C GLY A 6 -2.67 3.84 18.01
N PRO A 7 -3.86 4.31 18.45
CA PRO A 7 -4.02 4.92 19.78
C PRO A 7 -3.59 3.99 20.92
N ASP A 8 -3.57 2.68 20.69
CA ASP A 8 -3.10 1.63 21.61
C ASP A 8 -1.58 1.41 21.56
N GLY A 9 -0.83 2.20 20.77
CA GLY A 9 0.61 2.12 20.61
C GLY A 9 1.10 0.99 19.70
N LYS A 10 0.20 0.17 19.12
CA LYS A 10 0.58 -0.93 18.22
C LYS A 10 0.81 -0.43 16.79
N ASP A 11 1.76 -1.03 16.09
CA ASP A 11 2.01 -0.74 14.67
C ASP A 11 0.80 -1.16 13.81
N GLN A 12 0.36 -0.28 12.91
CA GLN A 12 -0.76 -0.55 11.99
C GLN A 12 -0.35 -1.30 10.72
N GLU A 13 0.95 -1.54 10.50
CA GLU A 13 1.51 -2.30 9.38
C GLU A 13 0.98 -1.82 8.01
N LEU A 14 1.06 -0.51 7.77
CA LEU A 14 0.41 0.12 6.62
C LEU A 14 1.19 0.03 5.30
N VAL A 15 2.46 -0.38 5.37
CA VAL A 15 3.33 -0.63 4.22
C VAL A 15 2.87 -1.87 3.46
N LYS A 16 2.70 -1.77 2.14
CA LYS A 16 2.18 -2.85 1.29
C LYS A 16 2.82 -2.84 -0.09
N LEU A 17 2.66 -3.95 -0.79
CA LEU A 17 2.83 -4.00 -2.24
C LEU A 17 1.69 -3.24 -2.95
N LEU A 18 1.87 -2.93 -4.24
CA LEU A 18 0.77 -2.45 -5.08
C LEU A 18 -0.21 -3.61 -5.33
N PRO A 19 -1.54 -3.37 -5.19
CA PRO A 19 -2.52 -4.45 -5.20
C PRO A 19 -2.80 -4.99 -6.62
N THR A 20 -3.09 -6.28 -6.68
CA THR A 20 -3.85 -6.88 -7.79
C THR A 20 -5.36 -6.87 -7.47
N PRO A 21 -6.25 -7.04 -8.47
CA PRO A 21 -7.68 -7.20 -8.19
C PRO A 21 -7.97 -8.36 -7.23
N ALA A 22 -7.22 -9.45 -7.34
CA ALA A 22 -7.35 -10.59 -6.43
C ALA A 22 -6.93 -10.23 -5.00
N ASP A 23 -5.93 -9.39 -4.77
CA ASP A 23 -5.55 -8.99 -3.41
C ASP A 23 -6.66 -8.21 -2.72
N LEU A 24 -7.27 -7.26 -3.44
CA LEU A 24 -8.40 -6.48 -2.91
C LEU A 24 -9.64 -7.35 -2.72
N PHE A 25 -9.95 -8.22 -3.68
CA PHE A 25 -11.09 -9.13 -3.58
C PHE A 25 -10.93 -10.10 -2.42
N LEU A 26 -9.79 -10.78 -2.32
CA LEU A 26 -9.53 -11.78 -1.28
C LEU A 26 -9.61 -11.14 0.11
N ARG A 27 -9.00 -9.96 0.29
CA ARG A 27 -9.01 -9.24 1.57
C ARG A 27 -10.40 -8.73 1.95
N ARG A 28 -11.26 -8.46 0.97
CA ARG A 28 -12.59 -7.88 1.21
C ARG A 28 -13.68 -8.93 1.43
N PHE A 29 -13.69 -9.99 0.61
CA PHE A 29 -14.84 -10.89 0.49
C PHE A 29 -14.59 -12.29 1.04
N ILE A 30 -13.34 -12.68 1.32
CA ILE A 30 -13.06 -14.03 1.80
C ILE A 30 -13.38 -14.14 3.31
N PRO A 31 -14.27 -15.08 3.69
CA PRO A 31 -14.65 -15.28 5.08
C PRO A 31 -13.49 -15.89 5.89
N ALA A 32 -13.49 -15.66 7.20
CA ALA A 32 -12.41 -16.06 8.11
C ALA A 32 -11.93 -17.52 7.98
N PRO A 33 -12.81 -18.54 7.82
CA PRO A 33 -12.39 -19.94 7.71
C PRO A 33 -11.51 -20.22 6.49
N LEU A 34 -11.66 -19.44 5.40
CA LEU A 34 -10.94 -19.64 4.15
C LEU A 34 -9.66 -18.79 4.05
N ARG A 35 -9.38 -17.94 5.04
CA ARG A 35 -8.21 -17.03 4.98
C ARG A 35 -6.87 -17.76 5.04
N SER A 36 -6.80 -18.90 5.73
CA SER A 36 -5.57 -19.69 5.85
C SER A 36 -5.03 -20.11 4.48
N LEU A 37 -5.92 -20.47 3.55
CA LEU A 37 -5.60 -20.86 2.17
C LEU A 37 -4.89 -19.76 1.38
N PHE A 38 -5.17 -18.49 1.69
CA PHE A 38 -4.59 -17.34 1.01
C PHE A 38 -3.58 -16.57 1.87
N SER A 39 -3.20 -17.14 3.02
CA SER A 39 -2.34 -16.48 4.01
C SER A 39 -0.98 -16.08 3.45
N ALA A 40 -0.37 -16.90 2.58
CA ALA A 40 0.90 -16.57 1.93
C ALA A 40 0.80 -15.34 1.03
N ARG A 41 -0.30 -15.24 0.26
CA ARG A 41 -0.57 -14.08 -0.60
C ARG A 41 -0.82 -12.81 0.21
N GLU A 42 -1.62 -12.91 1.28
CA GLU A 42 -1.89 -11.78 2.15
C GLU A 42 -0.63 -11.31 2.90
N ARG A 43 0.21 -12.24 3.38
CA ARG A 43 1.50 -11.92 4.02
C ARG A 43 2.44 -11.23 3.03
N ARG A 44 2.53 -11.71 1.79
CA ARG A 44 3.33 -11.07 0.73
C ARG A 44 2.81 -9.65 0.44
N TYR A 45 1.51 -9.49 0.26
CA TYR A 45 0.90 -8.19 -0.03
C TYR A 45 1.13 -7.17 1.10
N ARG A 46 1.06 -7.61 2.37
CA ARG A 46 1.37 -6.78 3.55
C ARG A 46 2.85 -6.63 3.86
N MET A 47 3.72 -7.22 3.04
CA MET A 47 5.17 -7.25 3.29
C MET A 47 5.49 -7.72 4.73
N ALA A 48 4.76 -8.73 5.22
CA ALA A 48 4.79 -9.14 6.62
C ALA A 48 6.12 -9.79 7.06
N SER A 49 6.94 -10.24 6.11
CA SER A 49 8.28 -10.80 6.39
C SER A 49 9.37 -9.75 6.60
N PHE A 50 9.11 -8.50 6.24
CA PHE A 50 10.15 -7.47 6.17
C PHE A 50 10.43 -6.89 7.56
N SER A 51 11.71 -6.77 7.92
CA SER A 51 12.12 -6.05 9.13
C SER A 51 11.73 -4.57 9.02
N ARG A 52 10.98 -4.09 10.01
CA ARG A 52 10.51 -2.70 10.11
C ARG A 52 11.41 -1.85 11.01
N ASP A 53 12.65 -2.28 11.23
CA ASP A 53 13.62 -1.58 12.09
C ASP A 53 14.63 -0.77 11.28
N LEU A 54 14.73 -1.05 9.98
CA LEU A 54 15.53 -0.31 9.02
C LEU A 54 14.63 0.37 7.98
N PRO A 55 15.08 1.48 7.37
CA PRO A 55 14.33 2.14 6.32
C PRO A 55 14.12 1.19 5.14
N LEU A 56 12.93 1.22 4.56
CA LEU A 56 12.52 0.32 3.47
C LEU A 56 12.05 1.13 2.28
N GLU A 57 12.44 0.71 1.09
CA GLU A 57 11.83 1.20 -0.14
C GLU A 57 10.68 0.28 -0.51
N VAL A 58 9.50 0.85 -0.70
CA VAL A 58 8.26 0.09 -0.84
C VAL A 58 7.35 0.73 -1.87
N PRO A 59 6.57 -0.04 -2.63
CA PRO A 59 5.87 0.50 -3.78
C PRO A 59 4.57 1.22 -3.39
N HIS A 60 4.11 1.06 -2.14
CA HIS A 60 2.94 1.75 -1.61
C HIS A 60 3.10 2.06 -0.11
N LEU A 61 2.87 3.34 0.21
CA LEU A 61 2.79 3.91 1.54
C LEU A 61 1.36 4.42 1.78
N SER A 62 0.84 4.30 3.00
CA SER A 62 -0.47 4.86 3.30
C SER A 62 -0.44 6.38 3.26
N GLY A 63 -1.51 6.97 2.71
CA GLY A 63 -1.73 8.42 2.70
C GLY A 63 -1.91 9.07 4.08
N CYS A 64 -1.98 8.31 5.18
CA CYS A 64 -2.20 8.87 6.52
C CYS A 64 -1.09 9.83 6.99
N CYS A 65 0.14 9.67 6.49
CA CYS A 65 1.23 10.62 6.74
C CYS A 65 2.34 10.48 5.67
N LEU A 66 2.28 11.34 4.65
CA LEU A 66 3.31 11.40 3.60
C LEU A 66 4.02 12.75 3.65
N MET A 67 5.34 12.70 3.49
CA MET A 67 6.17 13.88 3.23
C MET A 67 6.76 13.71 1.84
N VAL A 68 6.47 14.67 0.96
CA VAL A 68 6.83 14.64 -0.45
C VAL A 68 7.49 15.98 -0.79
N ARG A 69 8.52 15.96 -1.64
CA ARG A 69 9.11 17.20 -2.15
C ARG A 69 8.07 17.91 -3.04
N SER A 70 7.86 19.21 -2.84
CA SER A 70 6.87 19.96 -3.62
C SER A 70 7.08 19.81 -5.12
N GLU A 71 8.34 19.89 -5.58
CA GLU A 71 8.71 19.69 -6.99
C GLU A 71 8.29 18.31 -7.54
N ALA A 72 8.42 17.25 -6.74
CA ALA A 72 8.03 15.90 -7.15
C ALA A 72 6.51 15.76 -7.18
N PHE A 73 5.81 16.36 -6.21
CA PHE A 73 4.36 16.36 -6.11
C PHE A 73 3.71 17.13 -7.27
N GLU A 74 4.26 18.28 -7.64
CA GLU A 74 3.83 19.05 -8.82
C GLU A 74 4.12 18.30 -10.11
N ARG A 75 5.31 17.70 -10.24
CA ARG A 75 5.74 16.99 -11.44
C ARG A 75 4.87 15.78 -11.78
N VAL A 76 4.44 15.00 -10.78
CA VAL A 76 3.58 13.83 -11.02
C VAL A 76 2.10 14.18 -11.18
N GLY A 77 1.74 15.46 -10.99
CA GLY A 77 0.37 15.90 -10.75
C GLY A 77 -0.06 15.57 -9.33
N LEU A 78 -0.92 16.38 -8.72
CA LEU A 78 -1.36 16.24 -7.31
C LEU A 78 -2.13 14.91 -7.06
N PHE A 79 -3.12 14.91 -6.17
CA PHE A 79 -4.07 13.79 -6.14
C PHE A 79 -4.88 13.73 -7.42
N ASP A 80 -5.16 12.52 -7.87
CA ASP A 80 -6.01 12.30 -9.03
C ASP A 80 -7.48 12.38 -8.61
N GLU A 81 -8.16 13.46 -9.01
CA GLU A 81 -9.53 13.80 -8.59
C GLU A 81 -10.58 12.74 -8.96
N ARG A 82 -10.23 11.76 -9.82
CA ARG A 82 -11.08 10.59 -10.08
C ARG A 82 -11.33 9.78 -8.80
N PHE A 83 -10.42 9.83 -7.83
CA PHE A 83 -10.50 9.15 -6.54
C PHE A 83 -10.86 10.15 -5.44
N PHE A 84 -12.11 10.15 -5.00
CA PHE A 84 -12.52 10.93 -3.83
C PHE A 84 -12.01 10.29 -2.52
N LEU A 85 -12.15 8.96 -2.42
CA LEU A 85 -11.71 8.16 -1.27
C LEU A 85 -11.34 6.76 -1.74
N TYR A 86 -10.30 6.18 -1.14
CA TYR A 86 -9.68 4.92 -1.51
C TYR A 86 -8.95 4.96 -2.86
N MET A 87 -7.81 4.25 -2.93
CA MET A 87 -6.92 4.16 -4.10
C MET A 87 -6.23 5.46 -4.52
N GLU A 88 -6.59 6.62 -3.95
CA GLU A 88 -5.96 7.91 -4.22
C GLU A 88 -4.50 7.93 -3.79
N ASP A 89 -4.19 7.34 -2.63
CA ASP A 89 -2.85 7.25 -2.08
C ASP A 89 -2.00 6.19 -2.79
N ILE A 90 -2.60 5.06 -3.16
CA ILE A 90 -1.98 4.02 -3.98
C ILE A 90 -1.59 4.61 -5.35
N ASP A 91 -2.50 5.33 -5.99
CA ASP A 91 -2.25 5.98 -7.27
C ASP A 91 -1.12 7.03 -7.19
N LEU A 92 -1.17 7.88 -6.16
CA LEU A 92 -0.14 8.89 -5.93
C LEU A 92 1.23 8.25 -5.66
N CYS A 93 1.30 7.26 -4.77
CA CYS A 93 2.52 6.52 -4.48
C CYS A 93 3.11 5.93 -5.76
N ARG A 94 2.25 5.31 -6.57
CA ARG A 94 2.69 4.70 -7.81
C ARG A 94 3.33 5.69 -8.77
N ARG A 95 2.70 6.85 -8.99
CA ARG A 95 3.25 7.91 -9.85
C ARG A 95 4.54 8.51 -9.28
N LEU A 96 4.61 8.74 -7.96
CA LEU A 96 5.84 9.18 -7.30
C LEU A 96 6.97 8.15 -7.42
N GLY A 97 6.63 6.87 -7.30
CA GLY A 97 7.55 5.73 -7.41
C GLY A 97 8.20 5.56 -8.78
N GLU A 98 7.64 6.18 -9.83
CA GLU A 98 8.23 6.20 -11.17
C GLU A 98 9.37 7.22 -11.28
N ILE A 99 9.41 8.24 -10.41
CA ILE A 99 10.42 9.31 -10.46
C ILE A 99 11.34 9.36 -9.25
N SER A 100 10.97 8.72 -8.13
CA SER A 100 11.74 8.71 -6.89
C SER A 100 11.39 7.49 -6.02
N PRO A 101 12.35 6.94 -5.26
CA PRO A 101 12.07 5.96 -4.22
C PRO A 101 11.04 6.44 -3.19
N LEU A 102 10.17 5.53 -2.74
CA LEU A 102 9.25 5.76 -1.64
C LEU A 102 9.77 5.08 -0.38
N LEU A 103 10.06 5.88 0.65
CA LEU A 103 10.75 5.38 1.84
C LEU A 103 9.82 5.29 3.06
N TYR A 104 9.79 4.12 3.68
CA TYR A 104 9.36 3.91 5.05
C TYR A 104 10.53 4.17 6.00
N LEU A 105 10.32 4.98 7.04
CA LEU A 105 11.34 5.42 7.99
C LEU A 105 10.94 5.02 9.42
N PRO A 106 11.57 4.00 10.01
CA PRO A 106 11.11 3.41 11.26
C PRO A 106 11.46 4.19 12.53
N TRP A 107 12.41 5.12 12.44
CA TRP A 107 12.85 5.94 13.56
C TRP A 107 11.93 7.14 13.84
N ALA A 108 11.02 7.46 12.94
CA ALA A 108 9.99 8.47 13.14
C ALA A 108 8.64 7.75 13.32
N SER A 109 7.75 8.29 14.13
CA SER A 109 6.41 7.73 14.33
C SER A 109 5.32 8.78 14.37
N VAL A 110 4.10 8.37 14.01
CA VAL A 110 2.86 9.15 14.14
C VAL A 110 1.74 8.26 14.68
N THR A 111 0.82 8.86 15.43
CA THR A 111 -0.39 8.16 15.90
C THR A 111 -1.55 8.45 14.95
N HIS A 112 -2.22 7.40 14.49
CA HIS A 112 -3.32 7.50 13.54
C HIS A 112 -4.58 6.79 14.06
N GLY A 113 -5.68 7.54 14.21
CA GLY A 113 -7.00 6.99 14.51
C GLY A 113 -7.59 6.34 13.26
N PHE A 114 -7.52 5.02 13.17
CA PHE A 114 -8.01 4.28 12.00
C PHE A 114 -9.53 4.06 12.05
N ASP A 115 -10.24 4.42 10.98
CA ASP A 115 -11.64 4.06 10.77
C ASP A 115 -11.83 3.14 9.55
N ARG A 116 -12.87 2.31 9.59
CA ARG A 116 -13.20 1.29 8.58
C ARG A 116 -14.54 1.58 7.94
N LEU A 117 -14.75 2.81 7.44
CA LEU A 117 -16.00 3.23 6.82
C LEU A 117 -16.53 2.25 5.76
N SER A 118 -15.67 1.74 4.88
CA SER A 118 -16.06 0.75 3.87
C SER A 118 -16.52 -0.60 4.43
N TYR A 119 -16.18 -0.94 5.68
CA TYR A 119 -16.69 -2.14 6.37
C TYR A 119 -17.98 -1.88 7.14
N ARG A 120 -18.31 -0.63 7.44
CA ARG A 120 -19.45 -0.24 8.29
C ARG A 120 -20.64 0.29 7.50
N SER A 121 -20.48 0.66 6.22
CA SER A 121 -21.54 1.26 5.41
C SER A 121 -21.56 0.75 3.96
N LEU A 122 -22.76 0.63 3.38
CA LEU A 122 -22.92 0.33 1.96
C LEU A 122 -22.36 1.45 1.08
N HIS A 123 -22.59 2.71 1.46
CA HIS A 123 -22.03 3.86 0.75
C HIS A 123 -20.49 3.82 0.71
N GLY A 124 -19.83 3.58 1.86
CA GLY A 124 -18.38 3.44 1.90
C GLY A 124 -17.86 2.23 1.11
N LEU A 125 -18.62 1.14 1.07
CA LEU A 125 -18.31 -0.02 0.22
C LEU A 125 -18.39 0.35 -1.28
N LEU A 126 -19.45 1.05 -1.70
CA LEU A 126 -19.64 1.47 -3.08
C LEU A 126 -18.57 2.47 -3.53
N LEU A 127 -18.17 3.41 -2.66
CA LEU A 127 -17.04 4.30 -2.91
C LEU A 127 -15.74 3.51 -3.14
N HIS A 128 -15.44 2.55 -2.25
CA HIS A 128 -14.24 1.73 -2.37
C HIS A 128 -14.23 0.89 -3.65
N LEU A 129 -15.37 0.28 -4.02
CA LEU A 129 -15.49 -0.48 -5.26
C LEU A 129 -15.39 0.41 -6.50
N SER A 130 -15.99 1.60 -6.47
CA SER A 130 -15.89 2.59 -7.56
C SER A 130 -14.44 3.02 -7.77
N SER A 131 -13.74 3.39 -6.71
CA SER A 131 -12.32 3.77 -6.78
C SER A 131 -11.42 2.61 -7.21
N ALA A 132 -11.66 1.40 -6.71
CA ALA A 132 -10.93 0.20 -7.16
C ALA A 132 -11.14 -0.06 -8.65
N TRP A 133 -12.37 0.08 -9.16
CA TRP A 133 -12.67 -0.06 -10.58
C TRP A 133 -11.94 1.00 -11.42
N LYS A 134 -11.97 2.28 -11.00
CA LYS A 134 -11.23 3.36 -11.66
C LYS A 134 -9.72 3.10 -11.66
N TYR A 135 -9.16 2.61 -10.55
CA TYR A 135 -7.74 2.33 -10.41
C TYR A 135 -7.29 1.23 -11.37
N PHE A 136 -8.01 0.11 -11.43
CA PHE A 136 -7.67 -0.97 -12.35
C PHE A 136 -8.00 -0.66 -13.81
N HIS A 137 -8.96 0.23 -14.07
CA HIS A 137 -9.15 0.77 -15.42
C HIS A 137 -7.98 1.67 -15.83
N LYS A 138 -7.41 2.47 -14.91
CA LYS A 138 -6.27 3.33 -15.18
C LYS A 138 -4.97 2.53 -15.41
N TRP A 139 -4.70 1.53 -14.57
CA TRP A 139 -3.39 0.86 -14.54
C TRP A 139 -3.37 -0.55 -15.16
N GLY A 140 -4.52 -1.20 -15.24
CA GLY A 140 -4.66 -2.54 -15.82
C GLY A 140 -5.30 -3.55 -14.88
N TRP A 141 -6.33 -4.24 -15.37
CA TRP A 141 -7.03 -5.28 -14.63
C TRP A 141 -6.27 -6.60 -14.57
N ARG A 142 -5.73 -7.05 -15.70
CA ARG A 142 -5.11 -8.37 -15.83
C ARG A 142 -3.59 -8.29 -15.90
N ARG A 143 -3.09 -7.40 -16.75
CA ARG A 143 -1.66 -7.20 -16.97
C ARG A 143 -1.29 -5.79 -16.58
N ASP A 144 -0.25 -5.70 -15.76
CA ASP A 144 0.30 -4.45 -15.28
C ASP A 144 1.79 -4.68 -14.97
N PRO A 145 2.66 -4.58 -15.99
CA PRO A 145 4.09 -4.86 -15.85
C PRO A 145 4.79 -3.92 -14.88
N LEU A 146 4.36 -2.65 -14.82
CA LEU A 146 4.95 -1.65 -13.94
C LEU A 146 4.67 -1.96 -12.46
N ARG A 147 3.47 -2.45 -12.14
CA ARG A 147 3.16 -2.98 -10.79
C ARG A 147 4.05 -4.15 -10.46
N ASP A 148 4.16 -5.10 -11.40
CA ASP A 148 4.87 -6.35 -11.17
C ASP A 148 6.37 -6.07 -10.96
N GLU A 149 6.95 -5.15 -11.73
CA GLU A 149 8.33 -4.68 -11.56
C GLU A 149 8.53 -3.98 -10.22
N ALA A 150 7.69 -2.99 -9.87
CA ALA A 150 7.79 -2.27 -8.60
C ALA A 150 7.65 -3.20 -7.39
N ASN A 151 6.71 -4.16 -7.46
CA ASN A 151 6.53 -5.16 -6.43
C ASN A 151 7.72 -6.12 -6.35
N GLN A 152 8.30 -6.52 -7.49
CA GLN A 152 9.46 -7.39 -7.53
C GLN A 152 10.70 -6.71 -6.93
N ARG A 153 10.96 -5.45 -7.29
CA ARG A 153 12.07 -4.65 -6.73
C ARG A 153 12.01 -4.60 -5.20
N ALA A 154 10.82 -4.37 -4.65
CA ALA A 154 10.60 -4.36 -3.20
C ALA A 154 10.85 -5.74 -2.57
N THR A 155 10.42 -6.83 -3.20
CA THR A 155 10.69 -8.19 -2.68
C THR A 155 12.14 -8.63 -2.79
N ASP A 156 12.85 -8.21 -3.84
CA ASP A 156 14.27 -8.55 -4.01
C ASP A 156 15.15 -7.85 -2.98
N GLN A 157 14.76 -6.64 -2.58
CA GLN A 157 15.43 -5.92 -1.50
C GLN A 157 15.39 -6.68 -0.17
N ASP A 158 14.30 -7.37 0.14
CA ASP A 158 14.18 -8.24 1.33
C ASP A 158 15.23 -9.34 1.29
N GLN A 159 15.29 -10.05 0.16
CA GLN A 159 16.17 -11.19 -0.03
C GLN A 159 17.65 -10.79 0.06
N ARG A 160 18.03 -9.68 -0.57
CA ARG A 160 19.39 -9.15 -0.50
C ARG A 160 19.79 -8.80 0.94
N ARG A 161 18.90 -8.17 1.71
CA ARG A 161 19.18 -7.85 3.12
C ARG A 161 19.37 -9.09 3.98
N LEU A 162 18.52 -10.10 3.81
CA LEU A 162 18.65 -11.36 4.54
C LEU A 162 19.99 -12.06 4.22
N SER A 163 20.49 -11.94 2.98
CA SER A 163 21.78 -12.52 2.58
C SER A 163 23.02 -11.77 3.10
N THR A 164 22.90 -10.51 3.53
CA THR A 164 24.03 -9.72 4.10
C THR A 164 24.13 -9.88 5.63
N LEU A 165 23.10 -10.45 6.26
CA LEU A 165 23.06 -10.72 7.71
C LEU A 165 23.48 -12.16 8.07
N LEU A 166 23.88 -12.96 7.08
CA LEU A 166 24.38 -14.34 7.21
C LEU A 166 25.83 -14.39 6.71
#